data_AF-A0A6J4JMU1-F1
#
_entry.id   AF-A0A6J4JMU1-F1
#
_cell.length_a   1.000
_cell.length_b   1.000
_cell.length_c   1.000
_cell.angle_alpha   90.00
_cell.angle_beta   90.00
_cell.angle_gamma   90.00
#
_symmetry.space_group_name_H-M   'P 1'
#
loop_
_entity.id
_entity.type
_entity.pdbx_description
1 polymer ?
#
loop_
_entity_poly.entity_id
_entity_poly.type
_entity_poly.pdbx_seq_one_letter_code
_entity_poly.pdbx_strand_id
1 'polypeptide(L)'
;MVFAISGFLAALAALLHAALVNQGSHIDGSGYELNAIAAVVIGGTSLAGGVGTVAGSMVGALILSILDNILGLRNIASEYQLILKGAIIVLAVVIQRQQR
;
A
#
# COMPACT_ATOMS: atom_id res chain seq x y z
N MET A 1 -6.42 -21.42 -6.21
CA MET A 1 -7.52 -20.69 -5.53
C MET A 1 -7.13 -19.26 -5.22
N VAL A 2 -6.07 -19.02 -4.43
CA VAL A 2 -5.59 -17.68 -4.06
C VAL A 2 -5.36 -16.76 -5.26
N PHE A 3 -4.62 -17.21 -6.29
CA PHE A 3 -4.35 -16.40 -7.48
C PHE A 3 -5.60 -16.01 -8.29
N ALA A 4 -6.63 -16.86 -8.30
CA ALA A 4 -7.90 -16.57 -8.98
C ALA A 4 -8.69 -15.50 -8.21
N ILE A 5 -8.72 -15.60 -6.88
CA ILE A 5 -9.38 -14.61 -6.01
C ILE A 5 -8.65 -13.27 -6.08
N SER A 6 -7.31 -13.26 -6.01
CA SER A 6 -6.53 -12.02 -6.11
C SER A 6 -6.67 -11.36 -7.48
N GLY A 7 -6.69 -12.14 -8.57
CA GLY A 7 -6.93 -11.63 -9.92
C GLY A 7 -8.32 -11.01 -10.08
N PHE A 8 -9.34 -11.65 -9.53
CA PHE A 8 -10.71 -11.11 -9.54
C PHE A 8 -10.84 -9.81 -8.72
N LEU A 9 -10.26 -9.77 -7.52
CA LEU A 9 -10.26 -8.56 -6.67
C LEU A 9 -9.49 -7.41 -7.33
N ALA A 10 -8.34 -7.69 -7.95
CA ALA A 10 -7.55 -6.69 -8.65
C ALA A 10 -8.30 -6.11 -9.85
N ALA A 11 -8.98 -6.95 -10.64
CA ALA A 11 -9.81 -6.51 -11.75
C ALA A 11 -10.98 -5.62 -11.28
N LEU A 12 -11.65 -5.99 -10.18
CA LEU A 12 -12.72 -5.20 -9.59
C LEU A 12 -12.23 -3.84 -9.09
N ALA A 13 -11.08 -3.82 -8.40
CA ALA A 13 -10.47 -2.59 -7.91
C ALA A 13 -10.06 -1.65 -9.06
N ALA A 14 -9.47 -2.20 -10.12
CA ALA A 14 -9.10 -1.42 -11.31
C ALA A 14 -10.33 -0.82 -12.02
N LEU A 15 -11.43 -1.58 -12.13
CA LEU A 15 -12.67 -1.09 -12.73
C LEU A 15 -13.27 0.07 -11.94
N LEU A 16 -13.32 -0.06 -10.61
CA LEU A 16 -13.79 1.01 -9.71
C LEU A 16 -12.90 2.25 -9.80
N HIS A 17 -11.58 2.06 -9.85
CA HIS A 17 -10.63 3.17 -9.95
C HIS A 17 -10.75 3.91 -11.29
N ALA A 18 -10.88 3.17 -12.40
CA ALA A 18 -11.09 3.74 -13.72
C ALA A 18 -12.38 4.59 -13.80
N ALA A 19 -13.46 4.14 -13.14
CA ALA A 19 -14.71 4.89 -13.05
C ALA A 19 -14.56 6.19 -12.24
N LEU A 20 -13.64 6.23 -11.26
CA LEU A 20 -13.42 7.39 -10.40
C LEU A 20 -12.60 8.49 -11.09
N VAL A 21 -11.49 8.10 -11.74
CA VAL A 21 -10.50 9.06 -12.26
C VAL A 21 -10.91 9.61 -13.63
N ASN A 22 -11.80 8.93 -14.39
CA ASN A 22 -12.28 9.29 -15.74
C ASN A 22 -11.18 9.58 -16.79
N GLN A 23 -9.91 9.54 -16.40
CA GLN A 23 -8.73 9.79 -17.20
C GLN A 23 -7.72 8.70 -16.82
N GLY A 24 -7.38 7.81 -17.75
CA GLY A 24 -6.40 6.76 -17.49
C GLY A 24 -4.99 7.27 -17.73
N SER A 25 -4.32 7.77 -16.69
CA SER A 25 -2.89 8.05 -16.79
C SER A 25 -2.12 6.74 -16.51
N HIS A 26 -1.15 6.42 -17.36
CA HIS A 26 -0.29 5.24 -17.20
C HIS A 26 0.51 5.25 -15.87
N ILE A 27 0.56 6.40 -15.20
CA ILE A 27 1.26 6.61 -13.94
C ILE A 27 0.37 6.23 -12.74
N ASP A 28 -0.95 6.14 -12.89
CA ASP A 28 -1.87 5.97 -11.76
C ASP A 28 -1.69 4.63 -11.02
N GLY A 29 -1.23 3.58 -11.72
CA GLY A 29 -0.89 2.29 -11.09
C GLY A 29 0.52 2.23 -10.50
N SER A 30 1.37 3.23 -10.74
CA SER A 30 2.75 3.24 -10.29
C SER A 30 2.80 3.39 -8.76
N GLY A 31 3.47 2.44 -8.09
CA GLY A 31 3.62 2.44 -6.64
C GLY A 31 2.47 1.80 -5.86
N TYR A 32 1.42 1.28 -6.50
CA TYR A 32 0.35 0.56 -5.79
C TYR A 32 0.84 -0.73 -5.14
N GLU A 33 1.77 -1.43 -5.77
CA GLU A 33 2.45 -2.58 -5.17
C GLU A 33 3.23 -2.17 -3.91
N LEU A 34 3.96 -1.06 -3.99
CA LEU A 34 4.73 -0.52 -2.87
C LEU A 34 3.81 -0.07 -1.72
N ASN A 35 2.67 0.54 -2.04
CA ASN A 35 1.64 0.91 -1.08
C ASN A 35 1.04 -0.33 -0.40
N ALA A 36 0.76 -1.38 -1.18
CA ALA A 36 0.23 -2.63 -0.64
C ALA A 36 1.20 -3.26 0.37
N ILE A 37 2.51 -3.27 0.04
CA ILE A 37 3.56 -3.76 0.95
C ILE A 37 3.62 -2.87 2.22
N ALA A 38 3.66 -1.55 2.06
CA ALA A 38 3.71 -0.61 3.19
C ALA A 38 2.51 -0.77 4.13
N ALA A 39 1.29 -0.84 3.58
CA ALA A 39 0.05 -1.00 4.35
C ALA A 39 0.06 -2.28 5.21
N VAL A 40 0.47 -3.40 4.62
CA VAL A 40 0.51 -4.71 5.28
C VAL A 40 1.56 -4.75 6.39
N VAL A 41 2.70 -4.08 6.19
CA VAL A 41 3.77 -3.99 7.20
C VAL A 41 3.41 -3.06 8.35
N ILE A 42 2.79 -1.91 8.07
CA ILE A 42 2.24 -1.01 9.10
C ILE A 42 1.17 -1.73 9.93
N GLY A 43 0.37 -2.59 9.29
CA GLY A 43 -0.61 -3.46 9.96
C GLY A 43 -0.01 -4.57 10.83
N GLY A 44 1.31 -4.70 10.92
CA GLY A 44 2.01 -5.67 11.76
C GLY A 44 2.21 -7.05 11.12
N THR A 45 2.02 -7.16 9.80
CA THR A 45 2.20 -8.43 9.08
C THR A 45 3.67 -8.60 8.69
N SER A 46 4.21 -9.80 8.90
CA SER A 46 5.62 -10.09 8.60
C SER A 46 5.91 -10.10 7.10
N LEU A 47 6.95 -9.38 6.67
CA LEU A 47 7.49 -9.43 5.30
C LEU A 47 7.98 -10.81 4.87
N ALA A 48 8.48 -11.62 5.81
CA ALA A 48 8.95 -12.97 5.54
C ALA A 48 7.79 -14.01 5.50
N GLY A 49 6.55 -13.56 5.73
CA GLY A 49 5.39 -14.43 5.87
C GLY A 49 5.32 -15.15 7.21
N GLY A 50 4.17 -15.78 7.48
CA GLY A 50 3.95 -16.67 8.62
C GLY A 50 3.37 -16.04 9.90
N VAL A 51 3.38 -14.71 10.03
CA VAL A 51 2.87 -14.02 11.24
C VAL A 51 2.13 -12.73 10.85
N GLY A 52 0.87 -12.60 11.30
CA GLY A 52 0.02 -11.41 11.12
C GLY A 52 -1.46 -11.77 10.96
N THR A 53 -2.34 -10.76 11.00
CA THR A 53 -3.79 -10.95 10.84
C THR A 53 -4.33 -10.07 9.71
N VAL A 54 -5.35 -10.59 9.00
CA VAL A 54 -6.04 -9.84 7.93
C VAL A 54 -6.63 -8.52 8.46
N ALA A 55 -7.15 -8.54 9.70
CA ALA A 55 -7.69 -7.35 10.36
C ALA A 55 -6.60 -6.28 10.58
N GLY A 56 -5.40 -6.68 11.01
CA GLY A 56 -4.25 -5.77 11.14
C GLY A 56 -3.86 -5.13 9.81
N SER A 57 -3.80 -5.92 8.74
CA SER A 57 -3.50 -5.42 7.39
C SER A 57 -4.58 -4.46 6.86
N MET A 58 -5.86 -4.71 7.13
CA MET A 58 -6.94 -3.78 6.77
C MET A 58 -6.80 -2.43 7.48
N VAL A 59 -6.48 -2.44 8.78
CA VAL A 59 -6.22 -1.21 9.54
C VAL A 59 -5.00 -0.48 8.98
N GLY A 60 -3.92 -1.20 8.64
CA GLY A 60 -2.74 -0.63 7.99
C GLY A 60 -3.05 0.01 6.64
N ALA A 61 -3.91 -0.61 5.82
CA ALA A 61 -4.37 -0.04 4.55
C ALA A 61 -5.20 1.23 4.74
N LEU A 62 -6.06 1.28 5.76
CA LEU A 62 -6.80 2.49 6.11
C LEU A 62 -5.88 3.62 6.55
N ILE A 63 -4.87 3.33 7.38
CA ILE A 63 -3.88 4.31 7.82
C ILE A 63 -3.12 4.88 6.62
N LEU A 64 -2.69 4.02 5.68
CA LEU A 64 -1.96 4.46 4.50
C LEU A 64 -2.83 5.30 3.56
N SER A 65 -4.10 4.95 3.37
CA SER A 65 -5.06 5.77 2.61
C SER A 65 -5.30 7.14 3.24
N ILE A 66 -5.38 7.22 4.57
CA ILE A 66 -5.49 8.49 5.29
C ILE A 66 -4.21 9.32 5.13
N LEU A 67 -3.04 8.68 5.23
CA LEU A 67 -1.75 9.35 5.03
C LEU A 67 -1.66 9.95 3.62
N ASP A 68 -2.05 9.20 2.59
CA ASP A 68 -2.06 9.68 1.21
C ASP A 68 -3.01 10.86 1.03
N ASN A 69 -4.18 10.84 1.68
CA ASN A 69 -5.11 11.96 1.68
C ASN A 69 -4.50 13.21 2.37
N ILE A 70 -3.85 13.05 3.52
CA ILE A 70 -3.21 14.15 4.26
C ILE A 70 -2.05 14.75 3.46
N LEU A 71 -1.18 13.92 2.88
CA LEU A 71 -0.04 14.38 2.08
C LEU A 71 -0.50 15.09 0.81
N GLY A 72 -1.59 14.61 0.19
CA GLY A 72 -2.24 15.27 -0.95
C GLY A 72 -2.81 16.64 -0.60
N LEU A 73 -3.51 16.76 0.54
CA LEU A 73 -4.06 18.03 1.03
C LEU A 73 -2.97 19.06 1.35
N ARG A 74 -1.79 18.60 1.76
CA ARG A 74 -0.62 19.45 2.05
C ARG A 74 0.17 19.83 0.79
N ASN A 75 -0.34 19.50 -0.41
CA ASN A 75 0.26 19.81 -1.70
C ASN A 75 1.71 19.29 -1.82
N ILE A 76 2.01 18.18 -1.15
CA ILE A 76 3.33 17.55 -1.23
C ILE A 76 3.40 16.81 -2.56
N ALA A 77 4.41 17.12 -3.36
CA ALA A 77 4.57 16.54 -4.69
C ALA A 77 4.72 15.00 -4.61
N SER A 78 4.17 14.29 -5.60
CA SER A 78 4.05 12.83 -5.60
C SER A 78 5.42 12.13 -5.50
N GLU A 79 6.47 12.77 -5.99
CA GLU A 79 7.85 12.32 -5.92
C GLU A 79 8.32 12.18 -4.45
N TYR A 80 7.94 13.13 -3.59
CA TYR A 80 8.29 13.08 -2.16
C TYR A 80 7.46 12.04 -1.42
N GLN A 81 6.22 11.80 -1.81
CA GLN A 81 5.40 10.74 -1.22
C GLN A 81 6.04 9.36 -1.47
N LEU A 82 6.56 9.13 -2.68
CA LEU A 82 7.20 7.87 -3.04
C LEU A 82 8.50 7.63 -2.26
N ILE A 83 9.31 8.67 -2.09
CA ILE A 83 10.53 8.61 -1.25
C ILE A 83 10.16 8.32 0.21
N LEU A 84 9.14 8.99 0.76
CA LEU A 84 8.69 8.78 2.13
C LEU A 84 8.21 7.35 2.37
N LYS A 85 7.41 6.81 1.45
CA LYS A 85 6.92 5.42 1.52
C LYS A 85 8.05 4.41 1.46
N GLY A 86 9.04 4.63 0.59
CA GLY A 86 10.26 3.83 0.54
C GLY A 86 11.02 3.86 1.87
N ALA A 87 11.18 5.04 2.47
CA ALA A 87 11.84 5.20 3.76
C ALA A 87 11.10 4.46 4.89
N ILE A 88 9.76 4.51 4.93
CA ILE A 88 8.93 3.79 5.90
C ILE A 88 9.17 2.28 5.79
N ILE A 89 9.22 1.73 4.58
CA ILE A 89 9.45 0.29 4.37
C ILE A 89 10.86 -0.11 4.82
N VAL A 90 11.89 0.67 4.46
CA VAL A 90 13.27 0.39 4.87
C VAL A 90 13.39 0.40 6.39
N LEU A 91 12.81 1.39 7.07
CA LEU A 91 12.79 1.45 8.53
C LEU A 91 12.09 0.24 9.13
N ALA A 92 10.93 -0.13 8.59
CA ALA A 92 10.19 -1.29 9.07
C ALA A 92 10.99 -2.60 8.90
N VAL A 93 11.68 -2.77 7.76
CA VAL A 93 12.55 -3.93 7.52
C VAL A 93 13.73 -3.97 8.50
N VAL A 94 14.39 -2.84 8.76
CA VAL A 94 15.54 -2.78 9.67
C VAL A 94 15.11 -3.14 11.10
N ILE A 95 14.01 -2.55 11.58
CA ILE A 95 13.45 -2.86 12.90
C ILE A 95 13.04 -4.33 12.98
N GLN A 96 12.39 -4.85 11.93
CA GLN A 96 11.96 -6.26 11.91
C GLN A 96 13.15 -7.23 11.86
N ARG A 97 14.24 -6.88 11.15
CA ARG A 97 15.46 -7.69 11.15
C ARG A 97 16.17 -7.72 12.49
N GLN A 98 16.06 -6.65 13.27
CA GLN A 98 16.65 -6.56 14.61
C GLN A 98 15.83 -7.29 15.68
N GLN A 99 14.56 -7.61 15.39
CA GLN A 99 13.69 -8.42 16.25
C GLN A 99 13.78 -9.93 15.97
N ARG A 100 14.54 -10.36 14.96
CA ARG A 100 14.94 -11.76 14.74
C ARG A 100 16.30 -12.03 15.38
#